data_AF-A0AAV0EYM8-F1
#
_entry.id   AF-A0AAV0EYM8-F1
#
_cell.length_a   1.000
_cell.length_b   1.000
_cell.length_c   1.000
_cell.angle_alpha   90.00
_cell.angle_beta   90.00
_cell.angle_gamma   90.00
#
_symmetry.space_group_name_H-M   'P 1'
#
loop_
_entity.id
_entity.type
_entity.pdbx_description
1 polymer ?
#
loop_
_entity_poly.entity_id
_entity_poly.type
_entity_poly.pdbx_seq_one_letter_code
_entity_poly.pdbx_strand_id
1 'polypeptide(L)' 'MCEREATKLLMKSCQEMIENTNKANNGSEFPEEILSLVDKIFHFKVEVKMVVNSRFE' A
#
# COMPACT_ATOMS: atom_id res chain seq x y z
N MET A 1 -3.37 -6.89 3.59
CA MET A 1 -2.10 -7.01 2.85
C MET A 1 -0.99 -6.80 3.87
N CYS A 2 -0.07 -7.75 4.04
CA CYS A 2 1.02 -7.57 5.00
C CYS A 2 2.12 -6.74 4.32
N GLU A 3 3.04 -6.17 5.11
CA GLU A 3 4.11 -5.30 4.61
C GLU A 3 4.94 -5.98 3.51
N ARG A 4 5.20 -7.28 3.64
CA ARG A 4 5.95 -8.07 2.65
C ARG A 4 5.30 -8.03 1.25
N GLU A 5 3.99 -8.15 1.15
CA GLU A 5 3.29 -8.11 -0.14
C GLU A 5 3.24 -6.68 -0.70
N ALA A 6 3.10 -5.68 0.18
CA ALA A 6 3.17 -4.27 -0.20
C ALA A 6 4.53 -3.91 -0.81
N THR A 7 5.62 -4.33 -0.15
CA THR A 7 7.00 -4.12 -0.62
C THR A 7 7.25 -4.82 -1.94
N LYS A 8 6.65 -6.00 -2.18
CA LYS A 8 6.76 -6.67 -3.49
C LYS A 8 6.04 -5.89 -4.59
N LEU A 9 4.88 -5.30 -4.29
CA LEU A 9 4.09 -4.56 -5.27
C LEU A 9 4.74 -3.21 -5.61
N LEU A 10 5.22 -2.50 -4.59
CA LEU A 10 5.72 -1.13 -4.68
C LEU A 10 7.24 -1.04 -4.80
N MET A 11 7.94 -2.17 -4.63
CA MET A 11 9.41 -2.28 -4.60
C MET A 11 10.09 -1.35 -3.56
N LYS A 12 9.32 -0.87 -2.58
CA LYS A 12 9.75 0.00 -1.49
C LYS A 12 9.08 -0.41 -0.18
N SER A 13 9.78 -0.24 0.93
CA SER A 13 9.21 -0.36 2.26
C SER A 13 8.25 0.79 2.57
N CYS A 14 7.33 0.56 3.52
CA CYS A 14 6.43 1.61 4.00
C CYS A 14 7.21 2.82 4.57
N GLN A 15 8.35 2.56 5.23
CA GLN A 15 9.21 3.61 5.77
C GLN A 15 9.76 4.50 4.64
N GLU A 16 10.33 3.91 3.59
CA GLU A 16 10.88 4.66 2.45
C GLU A 16 9.80 5.50 1.75
N MET A 17 8.57 4.98 1.64
CA MET A 17 7.46 5.72 1.05
C MET A 17 7.07 6.94 1.90
N ILE A 18 7.01 6.80 3.22
CA ILE A 18 6.69 7.91 4.14
C ILE A 18 7.80 8.96 4.10
N GLU A 19 9.07 8.54 4.12
CA GLU A 19 10.21 9.45 4.05
C GLU A 19 10.25 10.23 2.74
N ASN A 20 9.95 9.59 1.60
CA ASN A 20 9.87 10.26 0.31
C ASN A 20 8.73 11.27 0.26
N THR A 21 7.57 10.92 0.82
CA THR A 21 6.41 11.83 0.89
C THR A 21 6.73 13.06 1.73
N ASN A 22 7.47 12.91 2.84
CA ASN A 22 7.86 14.03 3.70
C ASN A 22 8.97 14.91 3.08
N LYS A 23 9.82 14.35 2.20
CA LYS A 23 10.88 15.08 1.49
C LYS A 23 10.36 15.83 0.27
N ALA A 24 9.37 15.26 -0.41
CA ALA A 24 8.63 15.94 -1.46
C ALA A 24 7.72 17.00 -0.82
N ASN A 25 8.23 18.22 -0.64
CA ASN A 25 7.49 19.39 -0.14
C ASN A 25 6.25 19.78 -0.96
N ASN A 26 5.83 18.95 -1.93
CA ASN A 26 4.68 19.11 -2.79
C ASN A 26 3.52 18.29 -2.22
N GLY A 27 2.79 18.85 -1.25
CA GLY A 27 1.61 18.22 -0.63
C GLY A 27 0.42 17.94 -1.57
N SER A 28 0.58 18.08 -2.88
CA SER A 28 -0.46 17.91 -3.90
C SER A 28 -0.12 16.93 -5.02
N GLU A 29 1.10 16.38 -5.08
CA GLU A 29 1.44 15.37 -6.10
C GLU A 29 1.12 13.96 -5.61
N PHE A 30 0.41 13.20 -6.43
CA PHE A 30 0.20 11.77 -6.18
C PHE A 30 1.56 11.07 -6.14
N PRO A 31 1.81 10.16 -5.18
CA PRO A 31 3.08 9.44 -5.10
C PRO A 31 3.38 8.71 -6.41
N GLU A 32 4.55 8.96 -7.00
CA GLU A 32 4.98 8.34 -8.25
C GLU A 32 4.94 6.81 -8.17
N GLU A 33 5.21 6.25 -6.99
CA GLU A 33 5.13 4.81 -6.75
C GLU A 33 3.72 4.27 -7.00
N ILE A 34 2.67 5.02 -6.63
CA ILE A 34 1.27 4.64 -6.89
C ILE A 34 0.92 4.85 -8.36
N LEU A 35 1.36 5.97 -8.95
CA LEU A 35 1.17 6.22 -10.38
C LEU A 35 1.80 5.12 -11.23
N SER A 36 2.93 4.57 -10.79
CA SER A 36 3.60 3.45 -11.45
C SER A 36 2.78 2.16 -11.46
N LEU A 37 1.71 2.05 -10.65
CA LEU A 37 0.81 0.90 -10.61
C LEU A 37 -0.39 1.03 -11.54
N VAL A 38 -0.65 2.22 -12.09
CA VAL A 38 -1.77 2.46 -13.02
C VAL A 38 -1.60 1.58 -14.27
N ASP A 39 -2.73 1.06 -14.77
CA ASP A 39 -2.82 0.17 -15.94
C ASP A 39 -2.04 -1.15 -15.84
N LYS A 40 -1.57 -1.52 -14.65
CA LYS A 40 -0.95 -2.84 -14.41
C LYS A 40 -1.97 -3.86 -13.90
N ILE A 41 -1.82 -5.09 -14.38
CA ILE A 41 -2.63 -6.24 -13.97
C ILE A 41 -1.81 -7.09 -13.00
N PHE A 42 -2.43 -7.46 -11.89
CA PHE A 42 -1.81 -8.29 -10.85
C PHE A 42 -2.72 -9.44 -10.48
N HIS A 43 -2.13 -10.60 -10.22
CA HIS A 43 -2.84 -11.76 -9.68
C HIS A 43 -2.63 -11.84 -8.18
N PHE A 44 -3.73 -11.76 -7.42
CA PHE A 44 -3.71 -11.85 -5.97
C PHE A 44 -4.32 -13.15 -5.49
N LYS A 45 -3.62 -13.87 -4.61
CA LYS A 45 -4.22 -14.90 -3.76
C LYS A 45 -4.78 -14.21 -2.52
N VAL A 46 -6.10 -14.20 -2.36
CA VAL A 46 -6.78 -13.53 -1.26
C VAL A 46 -7.31 -14.57 -0.27
N GLU A 47 -7.02 -14.37 1.01
CA GLU A 47 -7.62 -15.13 2.10
C GLU A 47 -8.66 -14.25 2.80
N VAL A 48 -9.91 -14.71 2.83
CA VAL A 48 -11.01 -14.01 3.51
C VAL A 48 -11.18 -14.61 4.90
N LYS A 49 -11.08 -13.79 5.94
CA LYS A 49 -11.37 -14.19 7.32
C LYS A 49 -12.59 -13.43 7.81
N MET A 50 -13.56 -14.16 8.37
CA MET A 50 -14.69 -13.53 9.06
C MET A 50 -14.17 -12.94 10.37
N VAL A 51 -14.22 -11.62 10.51
CA VAL A 51 -13.87 -10.94 11.75
C VAL A 51 -15.17 -10.64 12.49
N VAL A 52 -15.49 -11.44 13.50
CA VAL A 52 -16.57 -11.13 14.44
C VAL A 52 -16.04 -10.07 15.39
N ASN A 53 -16.58 -8.86 15.30
CA ASN A 53 -16.21 -7.78 16.20
C ASN A 53 -17.07 -7.90 17.48
N SER A 54 -16.54 -8.60 18.48
CA SER A 54 -17.21 -8.84 19.77
C SER A 54 -17.50 -7.57 20.58
N ARG A 55 -17.11 -6.38 20.10
CA ARG A 55 -17.45 -5.09 20.73
C ARG A 55 -18.84 -4.57 20.36
N PHE A 56 -19.56 -5.24 19.47
CA PHE A 56 -20.91 -4.89 19.04
C PHE A 56 -21.94 -6.00 19.34
N GLU A 57 -21.59 -6.97 20.19
CA GLU A 57 -22.51 -7.95 20.79
C GLU A 57 -22.92 -7.55 22.21
#